data_AF-A0A2A4JWJ8-F1
#
_entry.id   AF-A0A2A4JWJ8-F1
#
_cell.length_a   1.000
_cell.length_b   1.000
_cell.length_c   1.000
_cell.angle_alpha   90.00
_cell.angle_beta   90.00
_cell.angle_gamma   90.00
#
_symmetry.space_group_name_H-M   'P 1'
#
loop_
_entity.id
_entity.type
_entity.pdbx_description
1 polymer ?
#
loop_
_entity_poly.entity_id
_entity_poly.type
_entity_poly.pdbx_seq_one_letter_code
_entity_poly.pdbx_strand_id
1 'polypeptide(L)'
;MDDPERIARDAAACQRELNSTAPPPGVYCEGTFDSWLCWPATRANTTAYRACPEFVPGFSPELLAHKECTANGTWWQHPQTGRPWSNYTTCIKPEDDVSDIIAVYEAGYSVSLVALLLSLAILLYFKSLRCARITVHMNLFASFAANNALWLACTRCSPTTRGCCARACTCTRCW
;
A
#
# COMPACT_ATOMS: atom_id res chain seq x y z
N MET A 1 10.80 -11.39 -3.58
CA MET A 1 9.82 -11.21 -4.67
C MET A 1 10.14 -12.11 -5.85
N ASP A 2 11.40 -12.48 -6.09
CA ASP A 2 11.78 -13.50 -7.10
C ASP A 2 11.88 -14.90 -6.46
N ASP A 3 10.75 -15.60 -6.38
CA ASP A 3 10.74 -17.01 -6.00
C ASP A 3 10.89 -17.85 -7.27
N PRO A 4 12.04 -18.50 -7.50
CA PRO A 4 12.30 -19.23 -8.74
C PRO A 4 11.35 -20.41 -8.92
N GLU A 5 10.88 -21.03 -7.85
CA GLU A 5 9.94 -22.16 -7.95
C GLU A 5 8.56 -21.70 -8.43
N ARG A 6 8.10 -20.54 -7.96
CA ARG A 6 6.86 -19.92 -8.45
C ARG A 6 6.98 -19.54 -9.92
N ILE A 7 8.04 -18.84 -10.29
CA ILE A 7 8.26 -18.39 -11.68
C ILE A 7 8.28 -19.60 -12.62
N ALA A 8 8.95 -20.69 -12.27
CA ALA A 8 9.01 -21.90 -13.09
C ALA A 8 7.64 -22.58 -13.23
N ARG A 9 6.88 -22.68 -12.13
CA ARG A 9 5.52 -23.24 -12.14
C ARG A 9 4.56 -22.42 -13.00
N ASP A 10 4.59 -21.09 -12.84
CA ASP A 10 3.69 -20.18 -13.54
C ASP A 10 4.07 -20.07 -15.02
N ALA A 11 5.36 -20.09 -15.35
CA ALA A 11 5.84 -20.19 -16.74
C ALA A 11 5.33 -21.47 -17.42
N ALA A 12 5.41 -22.62 -16.75
CA ALA A 12 4.92 -23.88 -17.29
C ALA A 12 3.40 -23.87 -17.48
N ALA A 13 2.64 -23.25 -16.57
CA ALA A 13 1.20 -23.07 -16.70
C ALA A 13 0.85 -22.15 -17.89
N CYS A 14 1.55 -21.02 -18.02
CA CYS A 14 1.39 -20.09 -19.12
C CYS A 14 1.64 -20.77 -20.47
N GLN A 15 2.71 -21.56 -20.58
CA GLN A 15 3.02 -22.25 -21.82
C GLN A 15 1.95 -23.27 -22.23
N ARG A 16 1.28 -23.90 -21.26
CA ARG A 16 0.11 -24.76 -21.54
C ARG A 16 -1.07 -23.94 -22.08
N GLU A 17 -1.36 -22.79 -21.47
CA GLU A 17 -2.44 -21.89 -21.91
C GLU A 17 -2.22 -21.39 -23.34
N LEU A 18 -0.97 -20.98 -23.64
CA LEU A 18 -0.59 -20.51 -24.98
C LEU A 18 -0.69 -21.61 -26.03
N ASN A 19 -0.28 -22.84 -25.71
CA ASN A 19 -0.41 -23.97 -26.62
C ASN A 19 -1.87 -24.38 -26.86
N SER A 20 -2.76 -24.14 -25.89
CA SER A 20 -4.19 -24.46 -26.04
C SER A 20 -4.99 -23.40 -26.79
N THR A 21 -4.47 -22.18 -26.91
CA THR A 21 -5.21 -21.05 -27.48
C THR A 21 -4.77 -20.82 -28.92
N ALA A 22 -5.72 -20.82 -29.86
CA ALA A 22 -5.42 -20.49 -31.25
C ALA A 22 -5.03 -19.00 -31.38
N PRO A 23 -3.95 -18.66 -32.09
CA PRO A 23 -3.56 -17.27 -32.30
C PRO A 23 -4.62 -16.51 -33.11
N PRO A 24 -4.78 -15.20 -32.87
CA PRO A 24 -5.73 -14.38 -33.61
C PRO A 24 -5.32 -14.27 -35.09
N PRO A 25 -6.29 -14.16 -36.02
CA PRO A 25 -6.00 -14.07 -37.45
C PRO A 25 -5.31 -12.74 -37.81
N GLY A 26 -4.30 -12.83 -38.67
CA GLY A 26 -3.55 -11.68 -39.20
C GLY A 26 -2.18 -11.49 -38.53
N VAL A 27 -1.70 -10.25 -38.47
CA VAL A 27 -0.48 -9.91 -37.74
C VAL A 27 -0.81 -9.83 -36.25
N TYR A 28 -0.02 -10.50 -35.41
CA TYR A 28 -0.21 -10.56 -33.97
C TYR A 28 1.12 -10.65 -33.24
N CYS A 29 1.12 -10.29 -31.96
CA CYS A 29 2.24 -10.50 -31.05
C CYS A 29 2.12 -11.87 -30.38
N GLU A 30 3.22 -12.62 -30.39
CA GLU A 30 3.31 -13.94 -29.76
C GLU A 30 3.05 -13.88 -28.26
N GLY A 31 2.37 -14.89 -27.74
CA GLY A 31 2.12 -15.01 -26.30
C GLY A 31 3.44 -15.17 -25.54
N THR A 32 3.56 -14.53 -24.37
CA THR A 32 4.81 -14.54 -23.61
C THR A 32 4.56 -14.42 -22.11
N PHE A 33 5.50 -14.94 -21.34
CA PHE A 33 5.54 -14.79 -19.89
C PHE A 33 6.63 -13.78 -19.51
N ASP A 34 6.31 -12.80 -18.65
CA ASP A 34 7.24 -11.74 -18.21
C ASP A 34 7.72 -11.93 -16.76
N SER A 35 7.75 -13.18 -16.29
CA SER A 35 8.01 -13.59 -14.90
C SER A 35 6.89 -13.28 -13.91
N TRP A 36 5.91 -12.44 -14.28
CA TRP A 36 4.82 -12.03 -13.39
C TRP A 36 3.45 -12.48 -13.93
N LEU A 37 3.18 -12.23 -15.20
CA LEU A 37 1.90 -12.51 -15.85
C LEU A 37 2.09 -13.26 -17.17
N CYS A 38 1.11 -14.10 -17.51
CA CYS A 38 1.01 -14.75 -18.80
C CYS A 38 0.25 -13.87 -19.80
N TRP A 39 0.95 -13.36 -20.81
CA TRP A 39 0.36 -12.52 -21.85
C TRP A 39 -0.11 -13.39 -23.03
N PRO A 40 -1.40 -13.31 -23.41
CA PRO A 40 -1.93 -14.09 -24.53
C PRO A 40 -1.47 -13.53 -25.87
N ALA A 41 -1.54 -14.36 -26.91
CA ALA A 41 -1.32 -13.90 -28.29
C ALA A 41 -2.34 -12.80 -28.64
N THR A 42 -1.84 -11.62 -29.02
CA THR A 42 -2.66 -10.41 -29.13
C THR A 42 -2.51 -9.79 -30.50
N ARG A 43 -3.62 -9.36 -31.12
CA ARG A 43 -3.62 -8.79 -32.48
C ARG A 43 -2.74 -7.53 -32.56
N ALA A 44 -2.10 -7.31 -33.70
CA ALA A 44 -1.34 -6.10 -33.96
C ALA A 44 -2.20 -4.83 -33.78
N ASN A 45 -1.58 -3.77 -33.24
CA ASN A 45 -2.22 -2.49 -32.94
C ASN A 45 -3.34 -2.60 -31.88
N THR A 46 -3.23 -3.55 -30.94
CA THR A 46 -4.16 -3.71 -29.82
C THR A 46 -3.41 -3.93 -28.50
N THR A 47 -4.11 -3.77 -27.39
CA THR A 47 -3.56 -3.87 -26.04
C THR A 47 -4.10 -5.11 -25.33
N ALA A 48 -3.20 -5.91 -24.77
CA ALA A 48 -3.55 -7.04 -23.92
C ALA A 48 -3.78 -6.55 -22.49
N TYR A 49 -4.78 -7.12 -21.80
CA TYR A 49 -5.08 -6.81 -20.41
C TYR A 49 -5.08 -8.08 -19.56
N ARG A 50 -4.56 -7.98 -18.33
CA ARG A 50 -4.56 -9.06 -17.34
C ARG A 50 -4.75 -8.48 -15.94
N ALA A 51 -5.41 -9.24 -15.05
CA ALA A 51 -5.51 -8.88 -13.64
C ALA A 51 -4.12 -8.78 -13.01
N CYS A 52 -3.94 -7.82 -12.12
CA CYS A 52 -2.67 -7.61 -11.44
C CYS A 52 -2.35 -8.77 -10.47
N PRO A 53 -1.08 -9.18 -10.36
CA PRO A 53 -0.69 -10.29 -9.49
C PRO A 53 -0.82 -9.92 -8.01
N GLU A 54 -1.51 -10.77 -7.23
CA GLU A 54 -1.70 -10.60 -5.78
C GLU A 54 -0.41 -10.83 -4.97
N PHE A 55 0.54 -11.60 -5.50
CA PHE A 55 1.79 -11.91 -4.81
C PHE A 55 2.74 -10.71 -4.68
N VAL A 56 2.46 -9.59 -5.36
CA VAL A 56 3.23 -8.35 -5.28
C VAL A 56 2.62 -7.45 -4.19
N PRO A 57 3.30 -7.21 -3.06
CA PRO A 57 2.86 -6.26 -2.05
C PRO A 57 2.46 -4.91 -2.62
N GLY A 58 1.23 -4.49 -2.32
CA GLY A 58 0.66 -3.20 -2.75
C GLY A 58 -0.09 -3.25 -4.08
N PHE A 59 -0.12 -4.39 -4.79
CA PHE A 59 -0.95 -4.55 -5.98
C PHE A 59 -2.35 -5.04 -5.61
N SER A 60 -3.34 -4.61 -6.38
CA SER A 60 -4.72 -5.07 -6.22
C SER A 60 -5.18 -5.92 -7.41
N PRO A 61 -5.73 -7.13 -7.19
CA PRO A 61 -6.21 -8.00 -8.27
C PRO A 61 -7.46 -7.47 -9.00
N GLU A 62 -8.11 -6.45 -8.44
CA GLU A 62 -9.25 -5.74 -9.07
C GLU A 62 -8.80 -4.82 -10.22
N LEU A 63 -7.51 -4.47 -10.25
CA LEU A 63 -6.91 -3.61 -11.26
C LEU A 63 -6.30 -4.44 -12.39
N LEU A 64 -6.12 -3.82 -13.55
CA LEU A 64 -5.59 -4.47 -14.75
C LEU A 64 -4.23 -3.90 -15.12
N ALA A 65 -3.25 -4.79 -15.31
CA ALA A 65 -2.02 -4.52 -16.03
C ALA A 65 -2.27 -4.60 -17.54
N HIS A 66 -1.47 -3.89 -18.33
CA HIS A 66 -1.61 -3.92 -19.78
C HIS A 66 -0.29 -4.01 -20.53
N LYS A 67 -0.36 -4.56 -21.74
CA LYS A 67 0.80 -4.70 -22.63
C LYS A 67 0.40 -4.39 -24.07
N GLU A 68 1.16 -3.53 -24.72
CA GLU A 68 0.81 -3.01 -26.04
C GLU A 68 1.47 -3.82 -27.16
N CYS A 69 0.67 -4.25 -28.14
CA CYS A 69 1.15 -4.88 -29.35
C CYS A 69 1.18 -3.86 -30.49
N THR A 70 2.36 -3.62 -31.05
CA THR A 70 2.54 -2.66 -32.15
C THR A 70 1.92 -3.16 -33.46
N ALA A 71 1.73 -2.25 -34.43
CA ALA A 71 1.22 -2.60 -35.75
C ALA A 71 2.09 -3.62 -36.52
N ASN A 72 3.38 -3.72 -36.17
CA ASN A 72 4.32 -4.64 -36.80
C ASN A 72 4.25 -6.06 -36.23
N GLY A 73 3.37 -6.35 -35.26
CA GLY A 73 3.28 -7.65 -34.60
C GLY A 73 4.37 -7.88 -33.55
N THR A 74 5.01 -6.82 -33.07
CA THR A 74 5.99 -6.90 -31.98
C THR A 74 5.47 -6.21 -30.73
N TRP A 75 5.79 -6.77 -29.56
CA TRP A 75 5.48 -6.13 -28.29
C TRP A 75 6.19 -4.79 -28.17
N TRP A 76 5.51 -3.80 -27.61
CA TRP A 76 6.11 -2.50 -27.35
C TRP A 76 7.36 -2.64 -26.49
N GLN A 77 8.42 -1.95 -26.89
CA GLN A 77 9.72 -2.01 -26.25
C GLN A 77 10.02 -0.69 -25.56
N HIS A 78 10.59 -0.76 -24.37
CA HIS A 78 10.96 0.43 -23.63
C HIS A 78 12.10 1.19 -24.34
N PRO A 79 11.99 2.51 -24.57
CA PRO A 79 12.90 3.26 -25.44
C PRO A 79 14.35 3.27 -24.95
N GLN A 80 14.57 3.09 -23.65
CA GLN A 80 15.91 3.11 -23.05
C GLN A 80 16.56 1.72 -22.98
N THR A 81 15.77 0.64 -22.89
CA THR A 81 16.30 -0.72 -22.67
C THR A 81 16.13 -1.63 -23.87
N GLY A 82 15.28 -1.28 -24.84
CA GLY A 82 14.99 -2.08 -26.03
C GLY A 82 14.33 -3.43 -25.73
N ARG A 83 13.84 -3.63 -24.50
CA ARG A 83 13.19 -4.88 -24.08
C ARG A 83 11.67 -4.74 -24.12
N PRO A 84 10.93 -5.82 -24.41
CA PRO A 84 9.48 -5.84 -24.29
C PRO A 84 9.07 -5.35 -22.89
N TRP A 85 8.10 -4.45 -22.83
CA TRP A 85 7.66 -3.84 -21.57
C TRP A 85 6.17 -4.04 -21.34
N SER A 86 5.83 -4.25 -20.07
CA SER A 86 4.47 -4.42 -19.56
C SER A 86 4.20 -3.30 -18.56
N ASN A 87 3.03 -2.68 -18.64
CA ASN A 87 2.65 -1.58 -17.79
C ASN A 87 1.89 -2.06 -16.55
N TYR A 88 2.50 -1.86 -15.38
CA TYR A 88 1.96 -2.20 -14.06
C TYR A 88 1.64 -0.96 -13.20
N THR A 89 1.74 0.26 -13.73
CA THR A 89 1.49 1.48 -12.94
C THR A 89 0.05 1.57 -12.47
N THR A 90 -0.87 0.96 -13.21
CA THR A 90 -2.30 0.87 -12.89
C THR A 90 -2.62 -0.17 -11.82
N CYS A 91 -1.66 -0.98 -11.38
CA CYS A 91 -1.90 -2.06 -10.40
C CYS A 91 -1.90 -1.60 -8.94
N ILE A 92 -1.45 -0.39 -8.68
CA ILE A 92 -1.39 0.18 -7.34
C ILE A 92 -2.69 0.95 -7.11
N LYS A 93 -3.48 0.55 -6.10
CA LYS A 93 -4.64 1.34 -5.68
C LYS A 93 -4.15 2.71 -5.19
N PRO A 94 -4.80 3.81 -5.61
CA PRO A 94 -4.53 5.12 -5.02
C PRO A 94 -4.70 5.03 -3.49
N GLU A 95 -3.95 5.87 -2.75
CA GLU A 95 -3.71 5.83 -1.30
C GLU A 95 -4.94 5.92 -0.38
N ASP A 96 -6.16 5.79 -0.93
CA ASP A 96 -7.43 5.87 -0.23
C ASP A 96 -7.55 4.80 0.88
N ASP A 97 -7.11 3.56 0.63
CA ASP A 97 -7.18 2.48 1.63
C ASP A 97 -6.32 2.76 2.88
N VAL A 98 -5.17 3.42 2.72
CA VAL A 98 -4.30 3.76 3.86
C VAL A 98 -4.80 5.01 4.57
N SER A 99 -5.43 5.92 3.84
CA SER A 99 -6.00 7.15 4.38
C SER A 99 -7.18 6.86 5.31
N ASP A 100 -8.04 5.90 4.95
CA ASP A 100 -9.17 5.46 5.79
C ASP A 100 -8.71 4.83 7.11
N ILE A 101 -7.69 3.98 7.07
CA ILE A 101 -7.10 3.38 8.28
C ILE A 101 -6.54 4.46 9.21
N ILE A 102 -5.81 5.43 8.65
CA ILE A 102 -5.26 6.55 9.43
C ILE A 102 -6.37 7.40 10.05
N ALA A 103 -7.46 7.65 9.33
CA ALA A 103 -8.61 8.41 9.82
C ALA A 103 -9.28 7.72 11.02
N VAL A 104 -9.43 6.39 10.98
CA VAL A 104 -9.99 5.62 12.11
C VAL A 104 -9.07 5.72 13.34
N TYR A 105 -7.76 5.61 13.16
CA TYR A 105 -6.81 5.78 14.27
C TYR A 105 -6.82 7.21 14.83
N GLU A 106 -6.86 8.24 13.98
CA GLU A 106 -6.96 9.64 14.42
C GLU A 106 -8.24 9.88 15.23
N ALA A 107 -9.39 9.40 14.74
CA ALA A 107 -10.65 9.49 15.45
C ALA A 107 -10.58 8.77 16.81
N GLY A 108 -10.05 7.54 16.85
CA GLY A 108 -9.93 6.76 18.09
C GLY A 108 -9.04 7.43 19.15
N TYR A 109 -7.88 7.96 18.73
CA TYR A 109 -6.96 8.68 19.62
C TYR A 109 -7.56 9.99 20.14
N SER A 110 -8.33 10.71 19.31
CA SER A 110 -8.99 11.95 19.72
C SER A 110 -10.08 11.71 20.78
N VAL A 111 -10.96 10.70 20.57
CA VAL A 111 -12.03 10.35 21.51
C VAL A 111 -11.44 9.87 22.83
N SER A 112 -10.40 9.03 22.78
CA SER A 112 -9.69 8.55 23.96
C SER A 112 -9.08 9.70 24.76
N LEU A 113 -8.45 10.66 24.08
CA LEU A 113 -7.86 11.84 24.71
C LEU A 113 -8.93 12.68 25.44
N VAL A 114 -10.09 12.93 24.82
CA VAL A 114 -11.19 13.68 25.45
C VAL A 114 -11.70 12.95 26.69
N ALA A 115 -11.94 11.65 26.62
CA ALA A 115 -12.41 10.86 27.75
C ALA A 115 -11.41 10.89 28.94
N LEU A 116 -10.11 10.82 28.65
CA LEU A 116 -9.06 10.87 29.68
C LEU A 116 -8.95 12.25 30.32
N LEU A 117 -9.05 13.33 29.54
CA LEU A 117 -9.04 14.69 30.06
C LEU A 117 -10.25 14.96 30.95
N LEU A 118 -11.45 14.49 30.56
CA LEU A 118 -12.65 14.57 31.38
C LEU A 118 -12.51 13.80 32.69
N SER A 119 -12.00 12.57 32.64
CA SER A 119 -11.72 11.74 33.82
C SER A 119 -10.73 12.44 34.78
N LEU A 120 -9.61 12.95 34.24
CA LEU A 120 -8.63 13.73 35.01
C LEU A 120 -9.24 14.99 35.61
N ALA A 121 -10.07 15.73 34.87
CA ALA A 121 -10.73 16.94 35.36
C ALA A 121 -11.65 16.65 36.56
N ILE A 122 -12.45 15.58 36.50
CA ILE A 122 -13.34 15.17 37.61
C ILE A 122 -12.53 14.80 38.86
N LEU A 123 -11.48 13.98 38.70
CA LEU A 123 -10.62 13.54 39.81
C LEU A 123 -9.77 14.70 40.38
N LEU A 124 -9.43 15.70 39.56
CA LEU A 124 -8.75 16.91 40.01
C LEU A 124 -9.69 17.88 40.73
N TYR A 125 -10.93 18.03 40.24
CA TYR A 125 -11.94 18.92 40.82
C TYR A 125 -12.38 18.45 42.22
N PHE A 126 -12.76 17.17 42.35
CA PHE A 126 -13.13 16.60 43.64
C PHE A 126 -11.89 16.18 44.44
N LYS A 127 -11.21 17.17 45.03
CA LYS A 127 -10.06 16.93 45.95
C LYS A 127 -10.36 15.94 47.06
N SER A 128 -11.62 15.81 47.48
CA SER A 128 -12.09 14.84 48.49
C SER A 128 -11.99 13.37 48.05
N LEU A 129 -11.92 13.08 46.74
CA LEU A 129 -11.82 11.71 46.20
C LEU A 129 -10.36 11.26 46.01
N ARG A 130 -9.38 12.12 46.32
CA ARG A 130 -7.95 11.83 46.16
C ARG A 130 -7.46 10.96 47.32
N CYS A 131 -7.23 9.67 47.03
CA CYS A 131 -6.59 8.70 47.91
C CYS A 131 -5.31 8.17 47.23
N ALA A 132 -4.40 7.55 47.98
CA ALA A 132 -3.16 6.95 47.45
C ALA A 132 -3.40 6.05 46.22
N ARG A 133 -4.50 5.28 46.21
CA ARG A 133 -4.91 4.44 45.07
C ARG A 133 -5.31 5.27 43.85
N ILE A 134 -6.09 6.33 44.02
CA ILE A 134 -6.59 7.18 42.93
C ILE A 134 -5.44 7.98 42.31
N THR A 135 -4.44 8.40 43.08
CA THR A 135 -3.24 9.07 42.56
C THR A 135 -2.47 8.20 41.56
N VAL A 136 -2.38 6.89 41.79
CA VAL A 136 -1.76 5.96 40.82
C VAL A 136 -2.56 5.92 39.50
N HIS A 137 -3.89 5.88 39.58
CA HIS A 137 -4.75 5.93 38.40
C HIS A 137 -4.62 7.27 37.64
N MET A 138 -4.50 8.39 38.35
CA MET A 138 -4.27 9.70 37.73
C MET A 138 -2.94 9.75 36.98
N ASN A 139 -1.87 9.20 37.55
CA ASN A 139 -0.57 9.12 36.89
C ASN A 139 -0.63 8.27 35.61
N LEU A 140 -1.35 7.13 35.65
CA LEU A 140 -1.57 6.29 34.47
C LEU A 140 -2.36 7.01 33.37
N PHE A 141 -3.47 7.66 33.74
CA PHE A 141 -4.29 8.40 32.78
C PHE A 141 -3.54 9.58 32.17
N ALA A 142 -2.70 10.27 32.95
CA ALA A 142 -1.84 11.35 32.46
C ALA A 142 -0.82 10.84 31.44
N SER A 143 -0.15 9.71 31.70
CA SER A 143 0.78 9.10 30.74
C SER A 143 0.09 8.70 29.43
N PHE A 144 -1.10 8.10 29.50
CA PHE A 144 -1.85 7.71 28.30
C PHE A 144 -2.37 8.92 27.52
N ALA A 145 -2.82 9.98 28.21
CA ALA A 145 -3.20 11.24 27.60
C ALA A 145 -2.01 11.91 26.87
N ALA A 146 -0.83 11.95 27.49
CA ALA A 146 0.39 12.48 26.87
C ALA A 146 0.81 11.67 25.63
N ASN A 147 0.71 10.34 25.68
CA ASN A 147 1.00 9.48 24.53
C ASN A 147 0.05 9.75 23.35
N ASN A 148 -1.26 9.85 23.61
CA ASN A 148 -2.25 10.15 22.56
C ASN A 148 -2.04 11.55 21.98
N ALA A 149 -1.74 12.54 22.83
CA ALA A 149 -1.43 13.90 22.39
C ALA A 149 -0.16 13.94 21.53
N LEU A 150 0.89 13.19 21.89
CA LEU A 150 2.12 13.09 21.10
C LEU A 150 1.85 12.47 19.72
N TRP A 151 1.08 11.38 19.67
CA TRP A 151 0.73 10.73 18.39
C TRP A 151 -0.08 11.67 17.47
N LEU A 152 -1.07 12.38 18.02
CA LEU A 152 -1.88 13.36 17.28
C LEU A 152 -1.07 14.58 16.83
N ALA A 153 -0.13 15.06 17.65
CA ALA A 153 0.77 16.15 17.27
C ALA A 153 1.71 15.71 16.13
N CYS A 154 2.26 14.49 16.22
CA CYS A 154 3.11 13.90 15.19
C CYS A 154 2.40 13.74 13.84
N THR A 155 1.16 13.30 13.83
CA THR A 155 0.36 13.11 12.60
C THR A 155 -0.05 14.44 11.97
N ARG A 156 -0.33 15.47 12.77
CA ARG A 156 -0.66 16.82 12.25
C ARG A 156 0.55 17.65 11.81
N CYS A 157 1.76 17.32 12.27
CA CYS A 157 2.97 18.11 11.96
C CYS A 157 3.62 17.82 10.59
N SER A 158 3.21 16.81 9.82
CA SER A 158 3.71 16.65 8.43
C SER A 158 2.80 15.77 7.57
N PRO A 159 2.22 16.30 6.47
CA PRO A 159 1.53 15.47 5.46
C PRO A 159 2.48 14.64 4.59
N THR A 160 3.81 14.84 4.64
CA THR A 160 4.70 14.40 3.54
C THR A 160 5.82 13.43 3.95
N THR A 161 5.98 13.08 5.22
CA THR A 161 7.04 12.12 5.61
C THR A 161 6.65 11.29 6.83
N ARG A 162 6.14 10.08 6.57
CA ARG A 162 5.86 9.00 7.56
C ARG A 162 7.14 8.43 8.23
N GLY A 163 8.21 9.22 8.36
CA GLY A 163 9.52 8.78 8.85
C GLY A 163 10.15 9.62 9.96
N CYS A 164 9.61 10.80 10.31
CA CYS A 164 10.31 11.73 11.22
C CYS A 164 9.97 11.59 12.71
N CYS A 165 8.82 11.01 13.09
CA CYS A 165 8.45 11.00 14.52
C CYS A 165 9.12 9.92 15.37
N ALA A 166 9.88 8.99 14.79
CA ALA A 166 10.73 8.08 15.58
C ALA A 166 11.90 8.81 16.29
N ARG A 167 12.14 10.10 16.01
CA ARG A 167 13.25 10.88 16.63
C ARG A 167 12.82 12.19 17.30
N ALA A 168 11.54 12.49 17.42
CA ALA A 168 11.10 13.83 17.81
C ALA A 168 10.74 13.99 19.31
N CYS A 169 11.46 13.32 20.22
CA CYS A 169 11.61 13.80 21.60
C CYS A 169 12.89 14.63 21.82
N THR A 170 13.68 14.90 20.77
CA THR A 170 14.81 15.83 20.87
C THR A 170 14.51 17.12 20.11
N CYS A 171 14.17 18.14 20.90
CA CYS A 171 14.52 19.53 20.61
C CYS A 171 16.03 19.61 20.30
N THR A 172 16.45 19.40 19.06
CA THR A 172 17.80 19.79 18.60
C THR A 172 17.82 19.93 17.09
N ARG A 173 17.86 21.19 16.67
CA ARG A 173 18.58 21.75 15.51
C ARG A 173 18.46 21.02 14.16
N CYS A 174 17.71 21.66 13.26
CA CYS A 174 18.05 21.67 11.84
C CYS A 174 19.43 22.34 11.67
N TRP A 175 20.39 21.60 11.12
CA TRP A 175 21.48 22.08 10.28
C TRP A 175 21.53 21.13 9.08
#